data_AF-A0A7K2MSQ7-F1
#
_entry.id   AF-A0A7K2MSQ7-F1
#
_cell.length_a   1.000
_cell.length_b   1.000
_cell.length_c   1.000
_cell.angle_alpha   90.00
_cell.angle_beta   90.00
_cell.angle_gamma   90.00
#
_symmetry.space_group_name_H-M   'P 1'
#
loop_
_entity.id
_entity.type
_entity.pdbx_description
1 polymer ?
#
loop_
_entity_poly.entity_id
_entity_poly.type
_entity_poly.pdbx_seq_one_letter_code
_entity_poly.pdbx_strand_id
1 'polypeptide(L)'
;MTSGYMGPEGDPFAEFLARFFGGPRPRQIDIGRLLSQPARELVRGAAQYAAEHGSRDLDTEHLLRAALSTEPTRGLLSRAGADPDS
;
A
#
# COMPACT_ATOMS: atom_id res chain seq x y z
N MET A 1 -6.93 -39.88 39.60
CA MET A 1 -7.04 -38.46 39.20
C MET A 1 -7.32 -38.42 37.70
N THR A 2 -8.57 -38.65 37.30
CA THR A 2 -9.02 -38.42 35.92
C THR A 2 -10.14 -37.41 36.00
N SER A 3 -9.83 -36.17 35.60
CA SER A 3 -10.85 -35.15 35.38
C SER A 3 -10.70 -34.72 33.93
N GLY A 4 -11.27 -35.54 33.05
CA GLY A 4 -11.49 -35.21 31.66
C GLY A 4 -12.82 -34.49 31.56
N TYR A 5 -12.79 -33.16 31.69
CA TYR A 5 -13.86 -32.30 31.18
C TYR A 5 -13.31 -30.87 31.01
N MET A 6 -13.05 -30.48 29.76
CA MET A 6 -13.31 -29.10 29.36
C MET A 6 -13.97 -29.14 27.99
N GLY A 7 -15.25 -28.77 27.98
CA GLY A 7 -16.00 -28.41 26.79
C GLY A 7 -15.51 -27.08 26.20
N PRO A 8 -16.29 -26.41 25.36
CA PRO A 8 -15.85 -25.62 24.21
C PRO A 8 -15.33 -24.21 24.55
N GLU A 9 -14.30 -24.12 25.38
CA GLU A 9 -13.51 -22.91 25.58
C GLU A 9 -12.08 -23.23 25.12
N GLY A 10 -11.64 -22.54 24.06
CA GLY A 10 -10.49 -22.91 23.25
C GLY A 10 -9.21 -23.20 24.05
N ASP A 11 -8.55 -24.31 23.72
CA ASP A 11 -7.27 -24.72 24.29
C ASP A 11 -6.20 -23.61 24.11
N PRO A 12 -5.69 -22.99 25.20
CA PRO A 12 -4.67 -21.95 25.14
C PRO A 12 -3.36 -22.40 24.50
N PHE A 13 -3.04 -23.69 24.61
CA PHE A 13 -1.85 -24.26 23.99
C PHE A 13 -2.03 -24.39 22.47
N ALA A 14 -3.21 -24.82 22.02
CA ALA A 14 -3.55 -24.81 20.60
C ALA A 14 -3.55 -23.40 20.01
N GLU A 15 -4.02 -22.38 20.74
CA GLU A 15 -3.94 -20.97 20.32
C GLU A 15 -2.49 -20.48 20.18
N PHE A 16 -1.62 -20.84 21.13
CA PHE A 16 -0.19 -20.56 21.08
C PHE A 16 0.49 -21.21 19.86
N LEU A 17 0.21 -22.49 19.61
CA LEU A 17 0.74 -23.20 18.43
C LEU A 17 0.21 -22.61 17.12
N ALA A 18 -1.06 -22.21 17.06
CA ALA A 18 -1.64 -21.55 15.89
C ALA A 18 -0.95 -20.21 15.59
N ARG A 19 -0.63 -19.41 16.63
CA ARG A 19 0.16 -18.18 16.48
C ARG A 19 1.59 -18.48 15.99
N PHE A 20 2.22 -19.51 16.54
CA PHE A 20 3.61 -19.87 16.27
C PHE A 20 3.82 -20.47 14.87
N PHE A 21 2.90 -21.31 14.40
CA PHE A 21 3.02 -22.03 13.11
C PHE A 21 2.29 -21.39 11.94
N GLY A 22 1.47 -20.36 12.17
CA GLY A 22 0.71 -19.79 11.07
C GLY A 22 -0.31 -18.75 11.51
N GLY A 23 0.08 -17.86 12.44
CA GLY A 23 -0.74 -16.70 12.78
C GLY A 23 -1.21 -15.97 11.51
N PRO A 24 -2.35 -15.25 11.56
CA PRO A 24 -3.03 -14.73 10.39
C PRO A 24 -2.04 -14.08 9.43
N ARG A 25 -1.95 -14.65 8.21
CA ARG A 25 -1.08 -14.13 7.17
C ARG A 25 -1.42 -12.66 6.93
N PRO A 26 -0.42 -11.78 6.73
CA PRO A 26 -0.69 -10.38 6.42
C PRO A 26 -1.65 -10.34 5.23
N ARG A 27 -2.81 -9.73 5.43
CA ARG A 27 -3.81 -9.60 4.37
C ARG A 27 -3.22 -8.70 3.30
N GLN A 28 -3.05 -9.22 2.09
CA GLN A 28 -2.68 -8.40 0.95
C GLN A 28 -3.86 -7.46 0.67
N ILE A 29 -3.67 -6.19 0.98
CA ILE A 29 -4.64 -5.16 0.65
C ILE A 29 -4.38 -4.78 -0.80
N ASP A 30 -5.36 -5.00 -1.66
CA ASP A 30 -5.37 -4.33 -2.96
C ASP A 30 -5.55 -2.83 -2.69
N ILE A 31 -4.44 -2.09 -2.68
CA ILE A 31 -4.43 -0.64 -2.46
C ILE A 31 -5.07 0.08 -3.65
N GLY A 32 -4.99 -0.50 -4.85
CA GLY A 32 -5.56 0.08 -6.06
C GLY A 32 -7.07 0.30 -5.96
N ARG A 33 -7.79 -0.54 -5.22
CA ARG A 33 -9.23 -0.36 -4.96
C ARG A 33 -9.56 0.79 -4.00
N LEU A 34 -8.59 1.25 -3.20
CA LEU A 34 -8.75 2.36 -2.27
C LEU A 34 -8.45 3.71 -2.93
N LEU A 35 -7.80 3.70 -4.09
CA LEU A 35 -7.44 4.90 -4.82
C LEU A 35 -8.66 5.48 -5.55
N SER A 36 -8.81 6.80 -5.47
CA SER A 36 -9.73 7.54 -6.34
C SER A 36 -9.36 7.36 -7.81
N GLN A 37 -10.26 7.72 -8.73
CA GLN A 37 -9.96 7.70 -10.16
C GLN A 37 -8.70 8.54 -10.49
N PRO A 38 -8.58 9.81 -10.04
CA PRO A 38 -7.37 10.60 -10.29
C PRO A 38 -6.10 10.00 -9.68
N ALA A 39 -6.20 9.39 -8.49
CA ALA A 39 -5.04 8.76 -7.87
C ALA A 39 -4.56 7.52 -8.65
N ARG A 40 -5.48 6.75 -9.25
CA ARG A 40 -5.14 5.64 -10.14
C ARG A 40 -4.48 6.11 -11.43
N GLU A 41 -4.94 7.22 -11.99
CA GLU A 41 -4.33 7.84 -13.18
C GLU A 41 -2.92 8.36 -12.90
N LEU A 42 -2.70 9.01 -11.74
CA LEU A 42 -1.37 9.43 -11.29
C LEU A 42 -0.42 8.24 -11.13
N VAL A 43 -0.84 7.18 -10.44
CA VAL A 43 -0.03 5.96 -10.26
C VAL A 43 0.31 5.31 -11.61
N ARG A 44 -0.65 5.30 -12.56
CA ARG A 44 -0.41 4.80 -13.92
C ARG A 44 0.65 5.62 -14.65
N GLY A 45 0.56 6.95 -14.60
CA GLY A 45 1.55 7.84 -15.20
C GLY A 45 2.94 7.67 -14.59
N ALA A 46 3.02 7.52 -13.26
CA ALA A 46 4.26 7.25 -12.56
C ALA A 46 4.89 5.91 -12.97
N ALA A 47 4.10 4.84 -13.05
CA ALA A 47 4.56 3.52 -13.45
C ALA A 47 5.03 3.49 -14.92
N GLN A 48 4.33 4.20 -15.80
CA GLN A 48 4.74 4.35 -17.19
C GLN A 48 6.08 5.08 -17.29
N TYR A 49 6.23 6.21 -16.60
CA TYR A 49 7.48 6.97 -16.55
C TYR A 49 8.64 6.11 -16.01
N ALA A 50 8.42 5.37 -14.91
CA ALA A 50 9.41 4.46 -14.34
C ALA A 50 9.91 3.43 -15.37
N ALA A 51 8.98 2.78 -16.09
CA ALA A 51 9.30 1.79 -17.11
C ALA A 51 10.05 2.40 -18.30
N GLU A 52 9.63 3.58 -18.78
CA GLU A 52 10.28 4.30 -19.87
C GLU A 52 11.71 4.74 -19.54
N HIS A 53 12.01 4.96 -18.26
CA HIS A 53 13.32 5.39 -17.76
C HIS A 53 14.15 4.23 -17.18
N GLY A 54 13.73 2.98 -17.39
CA GLY A 54 14.49 1.79 -17.03
C GLY A 54 14.41 1.36 -15.56
N SER A 55 13.50 1.95 -14.79
CA SER A 55 13.20 1.47 -13.44
C SER A 55 12.29 0.23 -13.50
N ARG A 56 12.62 -0.74 -12.64
CA ARG A 56 11.88 -2.00 -12.48
C ARG A 56 10.72 -1.84 -11.51
N ASP A 57 10.91 -0.91 -10.56
CA ASP A 57 10.06 -0.69 -9.42
C ASP A 57 9.46 0.72 -9.47
N LEU A 58 8.26 0.85 -8.92
CA LEU A 58 7.60 2.12 -8.76
C LEU A 58 8.05 2.78 -7.45
N ASP A 59 9.10 3.58 -7.54
CA ASP A 59 9.59 4.37 -6.40
C ASP A 59 8.85 5.70 -6.22
N THR A 60 9.02 6.29 -5.02
CA THR A 60 8.39 7.55 -4.62
C THR A 60 8.74 8.70 -5.57
N GLU A 61 9.94 8.74 -6.13
CA GLU A 61 10.34 9.78 -7.08
C GLU A 61 9.48 9.79 -8.35
N HIS A 62 9.08 8.63 -8.87
CA HIS A 62 8.20 8.54 -10.02
C HIS A 62 6.79 9.05 -9.69
N LEU A 63 6.29 8.73 -8.48
CA LEU A 63 5.00 9.23 -7.99
C LEU A 63 5.02 10.75 -7.86
N LEU A 64 6.08 11.30 -7.26
CA LEU A 64 6.24 12.75 -7.12
C LEU A 64 6.33 13.42 -8.48
N ARG A 65 7.12 12.86 -9.41
CA ARG A 65 7.21 13.38 -10.78
C ARG A 65 5.86 13.43 -11.46
N ALA A 66 5.07 12.36 -11.42
CA ALA A 66 3.72 12.35 -11.98
C ALA A 66 2.79 13.37 -11.29
N ALA A 67 2.96 13.57 -9.98
CA ALA A 67 2.20 14.57 -9.23
C ALA A 67 2.52 16.00 -9.67
N LEU A 68 3.77 16.32 -10.04
CA LEU A 68 4.16 17.63 -10.59
C LEU A 68 3.46 17.96 -11.93
N SER A 69 3.07 16.93 -12.68
CA SER A 69 2.41 17.07 -13.98
C SER A 69 0.88 16.97 -13.91
N THR A 70 0.30 16.74 -12.73
CA THR A 70 -1.14 16.46 -12.55
C THR A 70 -1.83 17.56 -11.75
N GLU A 71 -3.02 17.99 -12.17
CA GLU A 71 -3.87 18.89 -11.38
C GLU A 71 -4.62 18.13 -10.26
N PRO A 72 -4.89 18.75 -9.09
CA PRO A 72 -4.61 20.15 -8.71
C PRO A 72 -3.20 20.39 -8.15
N THR A 73 -2.38 19.34 -8.03
CA THR A 73 -1.07 19.40 -7.37
C THR A 73 -0.15 20.43 -8.02
N ARG A 74 -0.10 20.46 -9.35
CA ARG A 74 0.65 21.45 -10.11
C ARG A 74 0.25 22.88 -9.75
N GLY A 75 -1.05 23.19 -9.80
CA GLY A 75 -1.56 24.51 -9.42
C GLY A 75 -1.28 24.90 -7.97
N LEU A 76 -1.30 23.95 -7.05
CA LEU A 76 -0.94 24.19 -5.64
C LEU A 76 0.54 24.54 -5.47
N LEU A 77 1.43 23.84 -6.18
CA LEU A 77 2.87 24.10 -6.15
C LEU A 77 3.21 25.47 -6.73
N SER A 78 2.61 25.85 -7.86
CA SER A 78 2.78 27.19 -8.43
C SER A 78 2.30 28.29 -7.47
N ARG A 79 1.19 28.08 -6.75
CA ARG A 79 0.71 29.03 -5.72
C ARG A 79 1.62 29.09 -4.49
N ALA A 80 2.31 28.00 -4.18
CA ALA A 80 3.31 27.94 -3.12
C ALA A 80 4.65 28.58 -3.53
N GLY A 81 4.78 29.06 -4.78
CA GLY A 81 6.00 29.68 -5.30
C GLY A 81 7.05 28.69 -5.83
N ALA A 82 6.69 27.41 -5.97
CA ALA A 82 7.54 26.41 -6.62
C ALA A 82 7.33 26.41 -8.14
N ASP A 83 8.40 26.14 -8.89
CA ASP A 83 8.32 25.88 -10.33
C ASP A 83 8.29 24.36 -10.58
N PRO A 84 7.17 23.79 -11.05
CA PRO A 84 7.04 22.35 -11.31
C PRO A 84 7.76 21.87 -12.59
N ASP A 85 8.30 22.79 -13.40
CA ASP A 85 9.01 22.48 -14.65
C ASP A 85 10.53 22.67 -14.58
N SER A 86 11.04 23.20 -13.46
CA SER A 86 12.48 23.33 -13.19
C SER A 86 13.17 22.01 -12.84
#